data_AF-A0A060YET7-F1
#
_entry.id   AF-A0A060YET7-F1
#
_cell.length_a   1.000
_cell.length_b   1.000
_cell.length_c   1.000
_cell.angle_alpha   90.00
_cell.angle_beta   90.00
_cell.angle_gamma   90.00
#
_symmetry.space_group_name_H-M   'P 1'
#
loop_
_entity.id
_entity.type
_entity.pdbx_description
1 polymer ?
#
loop_
_entity_poly.entity_id
_entity_poly.type
_entity_poly.pdbx_seq_one_letter_code
_entity_poly.pdbx_strand_id
1 'polypeptide(L)'
;FLVPIIPCEQCICFLCPLCLQLHVVHYNSDKYKSFQEASDKPDGLAVLAFFFEDGHFENTYYSDFINNLEKVKYTGQSLNISTLNVRSMLPENLNHFFRYQGSLTTPPCYESILWTVFDTPITLSHNQIRKLESTLMDMDNRTLWNDYRMAQPLNDRVVESSFLPGLRKGSMYTEPGLRDSIDQLN
;
A
#
# COMPACT_ATOMS: atom_id res chain seq x y z
N PHE A 1 -4.18 -10.05 -9.46
CA PHE A 1 -5.29 -9.34 -8.80
C PHE A 1 -4.78 -7.96 -8.43
N LEU A 2 -5.20 -6.92 -9.16
CA LEU A 2 -4.90 -5.54 -8.79
C LEU A 2 -5.94 -5.16 -7.72
N VAL A 3 -5.48 -4.98 -6.49
CA VAL A 3 -6.28 -4.37 -5.42
C VAL A 3 -6.44 -2.90 -5.82
N PRO A 4 -7.65 -2.29 -5.73
CA PRO A 4 -7.86 -0.90 -6.10
C PRO A 4 -6.86 0.02 -5.39
N ILE A 5 -6.57 1.18 -6.00
CA ILE A 5 -5.59 2.14 -5.50
C ILE A 5 -6.15 2.77 -4.21
N ILE A 6 -5.44 2.57 -3.10
CA ILE A 6 -5.95 2.77 -1.73
C ILE A 6 -5.43 4.07 -1.11
N PRO A 7 -6.27 4.97 -0.56
CA PRO A 7 -5.79 6.09 0.24
C PRO A 7 -5.29 5.65 1.64
N CYS A 8 -3.98 5.47 1.85
CA CYS A 8 -3.26 5.40 3.13
C CYS A 8 -3.68 4.31 4.13
N GLU A 9 -3.20 3.09 3.92
CA GLU A 9 -3.30 1.99 4.91
C GLU A 9 -2.09 1.88 5.83
N GLN A 10 -0.99 2.54 5.49
CA GLN A 10 0.28 2.44 6.18
C GLN A 10 0.88 3.82 6.33
N CYS A 11 0.99 4.31 7.56
CA CYS A 11 1.60 5.61 7.83
C CYS A 11 3.08 5.41 8.11
N ILE A 12 3.93 5.60 7.10
CA ILE A 12 5.35 5.85 7.32
C ILE A 12 5.48 7.36 7.54
N CYS A 13 5.59 7.78 8.80
CA CYS A 13 5.78 9.15 9.25
C CYS A 13 4.67 10.16 8.87
N PHE A 14 3.74 10.43 9.81
CA PHE A 14 2.98 11.67 10.09
C PHE A 14 2.71 12.77 9.02
N LEU A 15 2.76 12.46 7.74
CA LEU A 15 2.45 13.39 6.66
C LEU A 15 1.59 12.66 5.63
N CYS A 16 0.29 12.94 5.69
CA CYS A 16 -0.56 13.29 4.54
C CYS A 16 -1.90 12.53 4.57
N PRO A 17 -3.04 13.24 4.66
CA PRO A 17 -4.38 12.65 4.55
C PRO A 17 -4.77 12.22 3.12
N LEU A 18 -3.84 12.15 2.15
CA LEU A 18 -4.09 11.88 0.73
C LEU A 18 -3.09 10.89 0.09
N CYS A 19 -2.58 9.92 0.85
CA CYS A 19 -1.59 8.98 0.31
C CYS A 19 -2.25 7.84 -0.49
N LEU A 20 -2.49 7.99 -1.79
CA LEU A 20 -2.84 6.83 -2.63
C LEU A 20 -1.69 5.79 -2.59
N GLN A 21 -2.03 4.49 -2.64
CA GLN A 21 -1.09 3.38 -2.63
C GLN A 21 -1.36 2.38 -3.74
N LEU A 22 -0.29 1.81 -4.29
CA LEU A 22 -0.31 0.64 -5.16
C LEU A 22 0.13 -0.60 -4.36
N HIS A 23 -0.66 -1.65 -4.39
CA HIS A 23 -0.30 -2.96 -3.84
C HIS A 23 -0.11 -4.00 -4.93
N VAL A 24 1.10 -4.57 -5.03
CA VAL A 24 1.41 -5.71 -5.89
C VAL A 24 1.46 -6.97 -5.02
N VAL A 25 0.41 -7.79 -5.14
CA VAL A 25 0.18 -8.97 -4.29
C VAL A 25 0.75 -10.24 -4.94
N HIS A 26 1.58 -10.96 -4.21
CA HIS A 26 2.21 -12.23 -4.59
C HIS A 26 1.78 -13.34 -3.63
N TYR A 27 1.84 -14.58 -4.09
CA TYR A 27 1.71 -15.77 -3.23
C TYR A 27 2.93 -16.67 -3.39
N ASN A 28 3.24 -17.44 -2.36
CA ASN A 28 4.35 -18.38 -2.34
C ASN A 28 4.03 -19.63 -3.17
N SER A 29 4.37 -19.61 -4.45
CA SER A 29 4.12 -20.70 -5.40
C SER A 29 4.96 -21.95 -5.15
N ASP A 30 6.05 -21.85 -4.40
CA ASP A 30 6.90 -23.00 -4.07
C ASP A 30 6.22 -23.91 -3.03
N LYS A 31 5.32 -23.34 -2.21
CA LYS A 31 4.62 -24.06 -1.14
C LYS A 31 3.13 -24.29 -1.42
N TYR A 32 2.47 -23.39 -2.15
CA TYR A 32 1.02 -23.41 -2.34
C TYR A 32 0.65 -23.41 -3.81
N LYS A 33 -0.42 -24.12 -4.17
CA LYS A 33 -0.85 -24.27 -5.57
C LYS A 33 -1.65 -23.08 -6.08
N SER A 34 -2.19 -22.27 -5.18
CA SER A 34 -3.03 -21.13 -5.54
C SER A 34 -2.94 -20.02 -4.50
N PHE A 35 -3.32 -18.80 -4.93
CA PHE A 35 -3.48 -17.66 -4.05
C PHE A 35 -4.45 -17.94 -2.89
N GLN A 36 -5.57 -18.61 -3.18
CA GLN A 36 -6.60 -18.92 -2.19
C GLN A 36 -6.07 -19.84 -1.09
N GLU A 37 -5.31 -20.87 -1.47
CA GLU A 37 -4.69 -21.81 -0.52
C GLU A 37 -3.63 -21.13 0.36
N ALA A 38 -2.89 -20.17 -0.19
CA ALA A 38 -1.87 -19.43 0.52
C ALA A 38 -2.45 -18.34 1.44
N SER A 39 -3.67 -17.85 1.17
CA SER A 39 -4.19 -16.61 1.74
C SER A 39 -4.33 -16.59 3.27
N ASP A 40 -4.43 -17.75 3.92
CA ASP A 40 -4.55 -17.89 5.37
C ASP A 40 -3.28 -18.48 6.03
N LYS A 41 -2.18 -18.61 5.28
CA LYS A 41 -0.94 -19.26 5.73
C LYS A 41 0.12 -18.24 6.12
N PRO A 42 0.91 -18.48 7.19
CA PRO A 42 1.82 -17.50 7.77
C PRO A 42 2.92 -16.98 6.82
N ASP A 43 3.27 -17.73 5.78
CA ASP A 43 4.21 -17.34 4.72
C ASP A 43 3.59 -17.47 3.32
N GLY A 44 2.27 -17.33 3.28
CA GLY A 44 1.47 -17.52 2.10
C GLY A 44 1.57 -16.38 1.10
N LEU A 45 1.57 -15.14 1.59
CA LEU A 45 1.47 -13.95 0.74
C LEU A 45 2.60 -12.95 1.02
N ALA A 46 2.99 -12.24 -0.03
CA ALA A 46 3.90 -11.11 0.06
C ALA A 46 3.30 -9.92 -0.71
N VAL A 47 3.29 -8.75 -0.09
CA VAL A 47 2.77 -7.52 -0.72
C VAL A 47 3.88 -6.50 -0.87
N LEU A 48 4.01 -5.96 -2.08
CA LEU A 48 4.84 -4.79 -2.36
C LEU A 48 3.93 -3.56 -2.39
N ALA A 49 4.19 -2.59 -1.53
CA ALA A 49 3.40 -1.38 -1.37
C ALA A 49 4.20 -0.14 -1.76
N PHE A 50 3.61 0.71 -2.59
CA PHE A 50 4.21 1.94 -3.07
C PHE A 50 3.26 3.10 -2.84
N PHE A 51 3.75 4.21 -2.31
CA PHE A 51 2.98 5.43 -2.21
C PHE A 51 2.98 6.17 -3.55
N PHE A 52 1.87 6.81 -3.88
CA PHE A 52 1.85 7.83 -4.91
C PHE A 52 2.11 9.21 -4.31
N GLU A 53 2.78 10.06 -5.08
CA GLU A 53 2.94 11.48 -4.77
C GLU A 53 2.49 12.36 -5.94
N ASP A 54 2.04 13.57 -5.60
CA ASP A 54 1.64 14.59 -6.57
C ASP A 54 2.87 15.21 -7.22
N GLY A 55 2.90 15.18 -8.54
CA GLY A 55 3.91 15.82 -9.37
C GLY A 55 3.31 16.67 -10.48
N HIS A 56 4.18 17.41 -11.16
CA HIS A 56 3.76 18.33 -12.22
C HIS A 56 3.53 17.66 -13.58
N PHE A 57 4.22 16.55 -13.85
CA PHE A 57 4.24 15.91 -15.16
C PHE A 57 3.43 14.62 -15.17
N GLU A 58 2.79 14.32 -16.31
CA GLU A 58 2.13 13.02 -16.48
C GLU A 58 3.14 11.88 -16.49
N ASN A 59 2.82 10.83 -15.74
CA ASN A 59 3.53 9.57 -15.80
C ASN A 59 2.96 8.72 -16.94
N THR A 60 3.66 8.65 -18.05
CA THR A 60 3.21 7.98 -19.28
C THR A 60 3.00 6.47 -19.09
N TYR A 61 3.70 5.84 -18.14
CA TYR A 61 3.51 4.42 -17.81
C TYR A 61 2.15 4.14 -17.17
N TYR A 62 1.50 5.16 -16.61
CA TYR A 62 0.17 5.07 -15.99
C TYR A 62 -0.95 5.55 -16.90
N SER A 63 -0.66 6.31 -17.96
CA SER A 63 -1.68 7.00 -18.76
C SER A 63 -2.72 6.04 -19.34
N ASP A 64 -2.30 4.93 -19.96
CA ASP A 64 -3.22 3.94 -20.52
C ASP A 64 -4.07 3.26 -19.44
N PHE A 65 -3.46 2.93 -18.30
CA PHE A 65 -4.16 2.31 -17.17
C PHE A 65 -5.24 3.25 -16.61
N ILE A 66 -4.87 4.50 -16.33
CA ILE A 66 -5.77 5.50 -15.76
C ILE A 66 -6.88 5.87 -16.73
N ASN A 67 -6.58 6.03 -18.03
CA ASN A 67 -7.60 6.34 -19.05
C ASN A 67 -8.61 5.20 -19.24
N ASN A 68 -8.23 3.96 -18.96
CA ASN A 68 -9.13 2.81 -19.03
C ASN A 68 -10.11 2.71 -17.85
N LEU A 69 -9.91 3.49 -16.76
CA LEU A 69 -10.83 3.48 -15.61
C LEU A 69 -12.25 3.91 -15.99
N GLU A 70 -12.40 4.83 -16.94
CA GLU A 70 -13.72 5.26 -17.43
C GLU A 70 -14.53 4.12 -18.06
N LYS A 71 -13.85 3.10 -18.59
CA LYS A 71 -14.49 1.92 -19.21
C LYS A 71 -14.97 0.89 -18.19
N VAL A 72 -14.53 1.02 -16.94
CA VAL A 72 -14.89 0.15 -15.81
C VAL A 72 -15.42 0.97 -14.63
N LYS A 73 -16.13 2.05 -14.95
CA LYS A 73 -16.64 3.03 -13.99
C LYS A 73 -17.54 2.42 -12.91
N TYR A 74 -18.36 1.43 -13.27
CA TYR A 74 -19.35 0.84 -12.37
C TYR A 74 -18.97 -0.55 -11.91
N THR A 75 -19.43 -0.92 -10.71
CA THR A 75 -19.20 -2.24 -10.11
C THR A 75 -19.62 -3.37 -11.06
N GLY A 76 -18.77 -4.40 -11.18
CA GLY A 76 -19.01 -5.58 -12.03
C GLY A 76 -18.53 -5.43 -13.47
N GLN A 77 -18.08 -4.24 -13.90
CA GLN A 77 -17.46 -4.05 -15.20
C GLN A 77 -16.01 -4.55 -15.21
N SER A 78 -15.58 -5.09 -16.34
CA SER A 78 -14.22 -5.60 -16.53
C SER A 78 -13.68 -5.25 -17.91
N LEU A 79 -12.37 -4.97 -18.00
CA LEU A 79 -11.66 -4.71 -19.24
C LEU A 79 -10.35 -5.51 -19.26
N ASN A 80 -10.05 -6.12 -20.41
CA ASN A 80 -8.76 -6.78 -20.62
C ASN A 80 -7.72 -5.77 -21.13
N ILE A 81 -6.60 -5.66 -20.42
CA ILE A 81 -5.45 -4.82 -20.80
C ILE A 81 -4.29 -5.75 -21.15
N SER A 82 -3.85 -5.76 -22.42
CA SER A 82 -2.80 -6.66 -22.93
C SER A 82 -1.39 -6.06 -22.91
N THR A 83 -1.26 -4.75 -22.74
CA THR A 83 0.00 -3.99 -22.92
C THR A 83 0.61 -3.48 -21.61
N LEU A 84 0.08 -3.86 -20.45
CA LEU A 84 0.52 -3.32 -19.16
C LEU A 84 1.88 -3.90 -18.73
N ASN A 85 2.91 -3.05 -18.65
CA ASN A 85 4.20 -3.42 -18.06
C ASN A 85 4.28 -2.94 -16.60
N VAL A 86 4.01 -3.87 -15.67
CA VAL A 86 4.03 -3.58 -14.22
C VAL A 86 5.40 -3.06 -13.77
N ARG A 87 6.52 -3.57 -14.31
CA ARG A 87 7.86 -3.15 -13.87
C ARG A 87 8.12 -1.67 -14.17
N SER A 88 7.65 -1.19 -15.31
CA SER A 88 7.76 0.22 -15.74
C SER A 88 6.87 1.16 -14.92
N MET A 89 5.87 0.62 -14.22
CA MET A 89 5.00 1.39 -13.33
C MET A 89 5.56 1.53 -11.90
N LEU A 90 6.66 0.84 -11.58
CA LEU A 90 7.30 0.92 -10.27
C LEU A 90 8.42 1.98 -10.26
N PRO A 91 8.81 2.48 -9.07
CA PRO A 91 9.96 3.37 -8.95
C PRO A 91 11.26 2.72 -9.47
N GLU A 92 12.20 3.59 -9.84
CA GLU A 92 13.54 3.16 -10.24
C GLU A 92 14.31 2.56 -9.04
N ASN A 93 14.28 3.24 -7.90
CA ASN A 93 14.93 2.77 -6.67
C ASN A 93 14.01 1.83 -5.89
N LEU A 94 14.36 0.54 -5.90
CA LEU A 94 13.72 -0.51 -5.11
C LEU A 94 14.61 -1.00 -3.96
N ASN A 95 15.71 -0.30 -3.67
CA ASN A 95 16.66 -0.74 -2.65
C ASN A 95 16.26 -0.25 -1.26
N HIS A 96 15.42 0.79 -1.16
CA HIS A 96 14.99 1.38 0.11
C HIS A 96 13.55 0.98 0.40
N PHE A 97 13.37 0.12 1.39
CA PHE A 97 12.06 -0.36 1.83
C PHE A 97 12.07 -0.69 3.32
N PHE A 98 10.87 -0.74 3.87
CA PHE A 98 10.57 -1.29 5.17
C PHE A 98 9.92 -2.67 5.01
N ARG A 99 10.16 -3.56 5.97
CA ARG A 99 9.68 -4.94 5.94
C ARG A 99 9.09 -5.32 7.29
N TYR A 100 7.89 -5.90 7.29
CA TYR A 100 7.24 -6.38 8.52
C TYR A 100 6.16 -7.44 8.23
N GLN A 101 5.78 -8.20 9.27
CA GLN A 101 4.69 -9.16 9.21
C GLN A 101 3.35 -8.50 9.57
N GLY A 102 2.31 -8.71 8.77
CA GLY A 102 1.01 -8.08 8.96
C GLY A 102 -0.15 -8.88 8.37
N SER A 103 -1.27 -8.20 8.22
CA SER A 103 -2.51 -8.78 7.70
C SER A 103 -2.91 -8.23 6.34
N LEU A 104 -3.87 -8.92 5.71
CA LEU A 104 -4.72 -8.31 4.68
C LEU A 104 -5.38 -7.06 5.25
N THR A 105 -5.46 -6.02 4.44
CA THR A 105 -6.14 -4.78 4.79
C THR A 105 -7.62 -4.79 4.44
N THR A 106 -8.08 -5.84 3.75
CA THR A 106 -9.48 -6.13 3.48
C THR A 106 -9.91 -7.41 4.22
N PRO A 107 -11.20 -7.54 4.59
CA PRO A 107 -11.74 -8.77 5.15
C PRO A 107 -11.40 -9.99 4.28
N PRO A 108 -11.00 -11.14 4.86
CA PRO A 108 -11.09 -11.51 6.28
C PRO A 108 -9.90 -11.12 7.16
N CYS A 109 -9.00 -10.22 6.71
CA CYS A 109 -7.89 -9.68 7.51
C CYS A 109 -6.88 -10.72 8.02
N TYR A 110 -6.65 -11.82 7.29
CA TYR A 110 -5.68 -12.86 7.68
C TYR A 110 -4.28 -12.28 7.90
N GLU A 111 -3.63 -12.69 9.00
CA GLU A 111 -2.25 -12.33 9.37
C GLU A 111 -1.21 -13.22 8.65
N SER A 112 -1.28 -13.21 7.33
CA SER A 112 -0.51 -14.08 6.42
C SER A 112 0.45 -13.31 5.49
N ILE A 113 0.62 -12.00 5.73
CA ILE A 113 1.26 -11.10 4.78
C ILE A 113 2.63 -10.66 5.24
N LEU A 114 3.65 -10.93 4.42
CA LEU A 114 4.92 -10.23 4.48
C LEU A 114 4.83 -8.91 3.69
N TRP A 115 4.82 -7.79 4.40
CA TRP A 115 4.71 -6.46 3.82
C TRP A 115 6.07 -5.87 3.46
N THR A 116 6.22 -5.39 2.23
CA THR A 116 7.36 -4.59 1.77
C THR A 116 6.87 -3.22 1.35
N VAL A 117 7.27 -2.19 2.07
CA VAL A 117 6.82 -0.81 1.83
C VAL A 117 7.98 0.01 1.33
N PHE A 118 7.90 0.50 0.11
CA PHE A 118 9.00 1.24 -0.50
C PHE A 118 9.00 2.69 -0.04
N ASP A 119 10.20 3.19 0.28
CA ASP A 119 10.43 4.59 0.68
C ASP A 119 10.36 5.55 -0.52
N THR A 120 10.73 5.06 -1.72
CA THR A 120 10.64 5.85 -2.96
C THR A 120 9.20 5.82 -3.50
N PRO A 121 8.52 6.97 -3.61
CA PRO A 121 7.16 7.03 -4.12
C PRO A 121 7.11 6.95 -5.65
N ILE A 122 5.89 6.77 -6.18
CA ILE A 122 5.56 6.84 -7.59
C ILE A 122 4.92 8.20 -7.86
N THR A 123 5.59 9.03 -8.64
CA THR A 123 5.06 10.36 -9.00
C THR A 123 4.01 10.24 -10.10
N LEU A 124 2.84 10.83 -9.89
CA LEU A 124 1.76 10.99 -10.88
C LEU A 124 1.40 12.47 -11.01
N SER A 125 0.87 12.88 -12.17
CA SER A 125 0.36 14.25 -12.28
C SER A 125 -0.87 14.48 -11.40
N HIS A 126 -1.11 15.72 -11.01
CA HIS A 126 -2.32 16.11 -10.30
C HIS A 126 -3.61 15.63 -11.00
N ASN A 127 -3.64 15.69 -12.33
CA ASN A 127 -4.78 15.22 -13.13
C ASN A 127 -4.94 13.69 -13.07
N GLN A 128 -3.83 12.95 -13.05
CA GLN A 128 -3.83 11.49 -12.91
C GLN A 128 -4.34 11.08 -11.54
N ILE A 129 -3.86 11.70 -10.46
CA ILE A 129 -4.35 11.47 -9.08
C ILE A 129 -5.85 11.74 -8.99
N ARG A 130 -6.31 12.89 -9.50
CA ARG A 130 -7.74 13.23 -9.50
C ARG A 130 -8.58 12.20 -10.26
N LYS A 131 -8.09 11.67 -11.39
CA LYS A 131 -8.80 10.60 -12.13
C LYS A 131 -8.90 9.33 -11.30
N LEU A 132 -7.84 8.91 -10.60
CA LEU A 132 -7.86 7.75 -9.70
C LEU A 132 -8.92 7.91 -8.61
N GLU A 133 -9.00 9.10 -8.03
CA GLU A 133 -9.88 9.45 -6.93
C GLU A 133 -11.36 9.61 -7.28
N SER A 134 -11.69 9.96 -8.54
CA SER A 134 -13.03 10.42 -8.90
C SER A 134 -13.74 9.62 -9.99
N THR A 135 -13.04 8.69 -10.66
CA THR A 135 -13.61 8.00 -11.83
C THR A 135 -14.53 6.85 -11.44
N LEU A 136 -14.12 6.02 -10.47
CA LEU A 136 -14.82 4.79 -10.12
C LEU A 136 -16.01 5.06 -9.20
N MET A 137 -17.05 4.23 -9.31
CA MET A 137 -18.29 4.32 -8.55
C MET A 137 -18.56 3.04 -7.76
N ASP A 138 -19.09 3.19 -6.56
CA ASP A 138 -19.57 2.10 -5.71
C ASP A 138 -20.92 1.53 -6.21
N MET A 139 -21.49 0.57 -5.47
CA MET A 139 -22.78 -0.04 -5.80
C MET A 139 -23.98 0.92 -5.71
N ASP A 140 -23.84 2.03 -4.99
CA ASP A 140 -24.85 3.07 -4.82
C ASP A 140 -24.65 4.24 -5.78
N ASN A 141 -23.79 4.09 -6.80
CA ASN A 141 -23.39 5.13 -7.75
C ASN A 141 -22.76 6.38 -7.11
N ARG A 142 -22.13 6.22 -5.94
CA ARG A 142 -21.30 7.26 -5.32
C ARG A 142 -19.86 7.05 -5.74
N THR A 143 -19.09 8.13 -5.82
CA THR A 143 -17.64 8.04 -6.09
C THR A 143 -16.99 7.12 -5.07
N LEU A 144 -16.27 6.12 -5.56
CA LEU A 144 -15.48 5.23 -4.72
C LEU A 144 -14.36 6.05 -4.07
N TRP A 145 -14.55 6.37 -2.79
CA TRP A 145 -13.71 7.28 -2.03
C TRP A 145 -13.51 6.76 -0.62
N ASN A 146 -12.37 7.09 0.01
CA ASN A 146 -11.96 6.59 1.33
C ASN A 146 -11.93 5.05 1.44
N ASP A 147 -11.54 4.36 0.37
CA ASP A 147 -11.53 2.90 0.32
C ASP A 147 -10.25 2.32 0.95
N TYR A 148 -10.05 2.60 2.24
CA TYR A 148 -8.85 2.22 3.00
C TYR A 148 -9.16 1.77 4.42
N ARG A 149 -8.28 0.92 4.95
CA ARG A 149 -8.26 0.58 6.37
C ARG A 149 -7.40 1.57 7.18
N MET A 150 -7.91 2.06 8.31
CA MET A 150 -7.12 2.88 9.23
C MET A 150 -5.86 2.15 9.70
N ALA A 151 -4.78 2.90 9.94
CA ALA A 151 -3.55 2.37 10.51
C ALA A 151 -3.84 1.61 11.81
N GLN A 152 -3.23 0.42 11.94
CA GLN A 152 -3.42 -0.46 13.09
C GLN A 152 -2.23 -0.34 14.05
N PRO A 153 -2.43 -0.54 15.37
CA PRO A 153 -1.35 -0.53 16.34
C PRO A 153 -0.22 -1.51 15.99
N LEU A 154 1.01 -1.15 16.34
CA LEU A 154 2.16 -1.98 16.03
C LEU A 154 2.20 -3.26 16.87
N ASN A 155 1.69 -3.23 18.12
CA ASN A 155 1.63 -4.38 19.04
C ASN A 155 2.99 -5.09 19.13
N ASP A 156 4.04 -4.34 19.48
CA ASP A 156 5.42 -4.84 19.65
C ASP A 156 6.09 -5.46 18.41
N ARG A 157 5.45 -5.42 17.24
CA ARG A 157 6.07 -5.90 16.00
C ARG A 157 7.29 -5.05 15.63
N VAL A 158 8.34 -5.72 15.20
CA VAL A 158 9.53 -5.05 14.67
C VAL A 158 9.34 -4.73 13.20
N VAL A 159 9.66 -3.50 12.82
CA VAL A 159 9.74 -3.07 11.42
C VAL A 159 11.21 -2.98 11.02
N GLU A 160 11.60 -3.79 10.05
CA GLU A 160 12.96 -3.79 9.50
C GLU A 160 13.08 -2.74 8.40
N SER A 161 14.27 -2.16 8.23
CA SER A 161 14.59 -1.26 7.12
C SER A 161 15.78 -1.79 6.32
N SER A 162 15.73 -1.69 4.99
CA SER A 162 16.83 -2.10 4.10
C SER A 162 17.94 -1.06 3.97
N PHE A 163 17.74 0.11 4.58
CA PHE A 163 18.65 1.24 4.58
C PHE A 163 18.74 1.79 6.01
N LEU A 164 19.79 2.57 6.29
CA LEU A 164 19.85 3.35 7.52
C LEU A 164 18.84 4.50 7.40
N PRO A 165 17.76 4.52 8.19
CA PRO A 165 16.83 5.62 8.15
C PRO A 165 17.61 6.87 8.54
N GLY A 166 17.69 7.85 7.63
CA GLY A 166 18.26 9.13 7.99
C GLY A 166 17.47 9.67 9.19
N LEU A 167 18.15 9.97 10.29
CA LEU A 167 17.59 10.74 11.41
C LEU A 167 17.20 12.13 10.88
N ARG A 168 16.06 12.24 10.17
CA ARG A 168 15.38 13.52 10.03
C ARG A 168 14.99 13.90 11.45
N LYS A 169 15.63 14.96 11.96
CA LYS A 169 15.46 15.50 13.30
C LYS A 169 13.96 15.74 13.55
N GLY A 170 13.30 14.78 14.19
CA GLY A 170 11.86 14.76 14.39
C GLY A 170 11.42 13.54 15.19
N SER A 171 11.45 13.70 16.52
CA SER A 171 10.75 12.94 17.56
C SER A 171 10.61 11.42 17.40
N MET A 172 11.49 10.68 18.10
CA MET A 172 11.09 9.38 18.66
C MET A 172 9.88 9.60 19.57
N TYR A 173 8.74 8.98 19.26
CA TYR A 173 7.69 8.78 20.25
C TYR A 173 7.84 7.37 20.82
N THR A 174 8.36 7.30 22.04
CA THR A 174 8.05 6.20 22.95
C THR A 174 6.55 6.24 23.24
N GLU A 175 5.85 5.10 23.13
CA GLU A 175 4.50 4.95 23.66
C GLU A 175 4.44 5.48 25.10
N PRO A 176 3.46 6.33 25.46
CA PRO A 176 3.22 6.67 26.85
C PRO A 176 2.55 5.47 27.52
N GLY A 177 3.37 4.53 27.98
CA GLY A 177 2.89 3.32 28.65
C GLY A 177 3.95 2.44 29.31
N LEU A 178 5.25 2.67 29.06
CA LEU A 178 6.32 1.83 29.59
C LEU A 178 7.41 2.61 30.35
N ARG A 179 7.02 3.61 31.14
CA ARG A 179 7.93 4.32 32.07
C ARG A 179 7.52 4.26 33.55
N ASP A 180 6.39 3.69 33.89
CA ASP A 180 5.93 3.66 35.29
C ASP A 180 6.29 2.36 36.03
N SER A 181 7.35 1.64 35.64
CA SER A 181 7.78 0.42 36.37
C SER A 181 9.29 0.25 36.55
N ILE A 182 10.09 1.31 36.33
CA ILE A 182 11.54 1.25 36.60
C ILE A 182 11.97 2.22 37.72
N ASP A 183 11.12 3.19 38.12
CA ASP A 183 11.44 4.14 39.20
C ASP A 183 10.91 3.73 40.59
N GLN A 184 10.62 2.45 40.82
CA GLN A 184 10.30 1.90 42.17
C GLN A 184 11.31 0.88 42.70
N LEU A 185 12.49 0.76 42.10
CA LEU A 185 13.53 -0.19 42.55
C LEU A 185 14.94 0.39 42.67
N ASN A 186 15.08 1.67 43.05
CA ASN A 186 16.31 2.17 43.70
C ASN A 186 15.99 3.29 44.70
#